data_AF-A0A7J6RDS4-F1
#
_entry.id   AF-A0A7J6RDS4-F1
#
_cell.length_a   1.000
_cell.length_b   1.000
_cell.length_c   1.000
_cell.angle_alpha   90.00
_cell.angle_beta   90.00
_cell.angle_gamma   90.00
#
_symmetry.space_group_name_H-M   'P 1'
#
loop_
_entity.id
_entity.type
_entity.pdbx_description
1 polymer ?
#
loop_
_entity_poly.entity_id
_entity_poly.type
_entity_poly.pdbx_seq_one_letter_code
_entity_poly.pdbx_strand_id
1 'polypeptide(L)'
;VYFKVDLEDAFSSVLLPEGMLSYFTVRTHDSEGVCITSNHYAWFSPIIFTRCMDHYLREVRREAALVNLDIKIEHFQDDVLGGASCEQDAISGRRLVTTVGRRHHFIVSEEKSEVGVRVTFCGLICQGLEVSPVIKDKYGLSEPAVAQSMKEYNGLADDQSRRKWIRSWAGRFQWLRRWLPYGSHGTLYQLYKLTSSPSPTAVEHVTSLCRNYFSGLLSLYVIGGSSKTPILGSCLIVDTNKDAWSCMLLQIFSVSKDETGEIGPDGPKWLRELDSLTKEVCHGLGLVLPPDREAVMLPLAIDGCALSPLEVKRSSTVKERRGMIRAVVRNLALITTPLAVVSDNKNSSAWWNEVELDYADSEEEYRGLLLYQRTVWVTIWSCREGCVSFIDALARGITTDTSVEDRGVHIGRDPLQELIAHVAELGQDDQVRVTSDDEEQQNAVGFVIAPCLI
;
A
#
# COMPACT_ATOMS: atom_id res chain seq x y z
N VAL A 1 17.76 -3.42 -11.54
CA VAL A 1 17.17 -4.23 -12.64
C VAL A 1 16.16 -5.17 -12.03
N TYR A 2 15.04 -5.42 -12.68
CA TYR A 2 14.00 -6.31 -12.19
C TYR A 2 13.94 -7.59 -13.01
N PHE A 3 13.43 -8.65 -12.40
CA PHE A 3 12.99 -9.84 -13.10
C PHE A 3 11.63 -10.28 -12.57
N LYS A 4 10.80 -10.85 -13.45
CA LYS A 4 9.53 -11.47 -13.11
C LYS A 4 9.57 -12.94 -13.51
N VAL A 5 9.03 -13.79 -12.66
CA VAL A 5 8.76 -15.20 -12.96
C VAL A 5 7.28 -15.47 -12.76
N ASP A 6 6.62 -15.99 -13.79
CA ASP A 6 5.20 -16.38 -13.79
C ASP A 6 5.12 -17.89 -13.61
N LEU A 7 4.39 -18.34 -12.59
CA LEU A 7 4.16 -19.76 -12.32
C LEU A 7 2.84 -20.19 -12.97
N GLU A 8 2.90 -21.06 -13.98
CA GLU A 8 1.70 -21.54 -14.65
C GLU A 8 0.95 -22.53 -13.77
N ASP A 9 -0.38 -22.35 -13.70
CA ASP A 9 -1.28 -23.26 -12.97
C ASP A 9 -0.79 -23.54 -11.53
N ALA A 10 -0.30 -22.48 -10.88
CA ALA A 10 0.51 -22.62 -9.68
C ALA A 10 -0.26 -23.29 -8.51
N PHE A 11 -1.55 -23.00 -8.38
CA PHE A 11 -2.39 -23.62 -7.34
C PHE A 11 -2.48 -25.14 -7.48
N SER A 12 -2.51 -25.65 -8.71
CA SER A 12 -2.57 -27.08 -9.02
C SER A 12 -1.25 -27.81 -8.70
N SER A 13 -0.16 -27.05 -8.56
CA SER A 13 1.15 -27.58 -8.14
C SER A 13 1.23 -27.83 -6.63
N VAL A 14 0.26 -27.36 -5.84
CA VAL A 14 0.24 -27.56 -4.38
C VAL A 14 -0.64 -28.75 -4.01
N LEU A 15 -0.02 -29.79 -3.47
CA LEU A 15 -0.72 -30.96 -2.97
C LEU A 15 -1.38 -30.67 -1.62
N LEU A 16 -2.58 -31.22 -1.46
CA LEU A 16 -3.36 -31.13 -0.24
C LEU A 16 -3.26 -32.43 0.56
N PRO A 17 -3.23 -32.36 1.91
CA PRO A 17 -3.27 -33.55 2.74
C PRO A 17 -4.52 -34.40 2.43
N GLU A 18 -4.39 -35.73 2.42
CA GLU A 18 -5.49 -36.65 2.09
C GLU A 18 -6.76 -36.39 2.93
N GLY A 19 -6.58 -36.09 4.23
CA GLY A 19 -7.69 -35.77 5.13
C GLY A 19 -8.47 -34.52 4.74
N MET A 20 -7.87 -33.61 3.97
CA MET A 20 -8.52 -32.41 3.47
C MET A 20 -9.25 -32.62 2.14
N LEU A 21 -8.96 -33.65 1.36
CA LEU A 21 -9.56 -33.86 0.03
C LEU A 21 -11.09 -34.01 0.07
N SER A 22 -11.60 -34.62 1.13
CA SER A 22 -13.04 -34.85 1.32
C SER A 22 -13.87 -33.57 1.34
N TYR A 23 -13.32 -32.45 1.84
CA TYR A 23 -14.01 -31.17 1.92
C TYR A 23 -14.15 -30.44 0.57
N PHE A 24 -13.37 -30.85 -0.44
CA PHE A 24 -13.29 -30.18 -1.75
C PHE A 24 -13.70 -31.12 -2.89
N THR A 25 -14.36 -32.21 -2.53
CA THR A 25 -14.91 -33.17 -3.48
C THR A 25 -16.18 -32.60 -4.09
N VAL A 26 -16.20 -32.46 -5.42
CA VAL A 26 -17.36 -32.00 -6.18
C VAL A 26 -17.94 -33.19 -6.94
N ARG A 27 -19.27 -33.27 -6.93
CA ARG A 27 -20.02 -34.21 -7.76
C ARG A 27 -20.41 -33.50 -9.05
N THR A 28 -19.90 -33.99 -10.18
CA THR A 28 -20.30 -33.54 -11.51
C THR A 28 -21.19 -34.60 -12.17
N HIS A 29 -22.04 -34.15 -13.08
CA HIS A 29 -22.93 -35.01 -13.86
C HIS A 29 -22.60 -34.79 -15.33
N ASP A 30 -22.25 -35.86 -16.04
CA ASP A 30 -22.11 -35.86 -17.49
C ASP A 30 -23.14 -36.80 -18.13
N SER A 31 -23.11 -36.92 -19.45
CA SER A 31 -24.02 -37.78 -20.21
C SER A 31 -23.83 -39.28 -19.93
N GLU A 32 -22.72 -39.68 -19.29
CA GLU A 32 -22.40 -41.07 -18.95
C GLU A 32 -22.66 -41.41 -17.46
N GLY A 33 -22.86 -40.39 -16.60
CA GLY A 33 -23.33 -40.58 -15.24
C GLY A 33 -22.78 -39.56 -14.25
N VAL A 34 -22.56 -40.04 -13.02
CA VAL A 34 -22.02 -39.23 -11.93
C VAL A 34 -20.50 -39.40 -11.90
N CYS A 35 -19.78 -38.31 -12.14
CA CYS A 35 -18.34 -38.25 -11.95
C CYS A 35 -18.04 -37.51 -10.63
N ILE A 36 -17.13 -38.05 -9.83
CA ILE A 36 -16.67 -37.39 -8.61
C ILE A 36 -15.27 -36.85 -8.91
N THR A 37 -15.14 -35.53 -8.92
CA THR A 37 -13.86 -34.86 -9.13
C THR A 37 -13.50 -34.05 -7.89
N SER A 38 -12.26 -34.19 -7.41
CA SER A 38 -11.73 -33.28 -6.42
C SER A 38 -11.48 -31.94 -7.12
N ASN A 39 -12.32 -30.94 -6.84
CA ASN A 39 -12.15 -29.63 -7.44
C ASN A 39 -11.12 -28.84 -6.64
N HIS A 40 -10.34 -28.02 -7.33
CA HIS A 40 -9.29 -27.22 -6.69
C HIS A 40 -9.91 -26.26 -5.67
N TYR A 41 -9.14 -25.94 -4.63
CA TYR A 41 -9.55 -25.39 -3.33
C TYR A 41 -10.00 -23.91 -3.37
N ALA A 42 -10.88 -23.56 -4.31
CA ALA A 42 -11.14 -22.19 -4.80
C ALA A 42 -11.30 -21.11 -3.70
N TRP A 43 -11.84 -21.46 -2.53
CA TRP A 43 -12.07 -20.50 -1.44
C TRP A 43 -10.85 -20.29 -0.51
N PHE A 44 -9.97 -21.28 -0.34
CA PHE A 44 -8.79 -21.20 0.55
C PHE A 44 -7.44 -21.26 -0.18
N SER A 45 -7.47 -21.52 -1.50
CA SER A 45 -6.29 -21.64 -2.36
C SER A 45 -5.28 -20.51 -2.16
N PRO A 46 -5.65 -19.21 -2.11
CA PRO A 46 -4.67 -18.14 -1.95
C PRO A 46 -3.88 -18.22 -0.65
N ILE A 47 -4.53 -18.52 0.48
CA ILE A 47 -3.86 -18.52 1.81
C ILE A 47 -2.88 -19.68 1.93
N ILE A 48 -3.32 -20.89 1.55
CA ILE A 48 -2.47 -22.09 1.58
C ILE A 48 -1.30 -21.90 0.62
N PHE A 49 -1.59 -21.42 -0.60
CA PHE A 49 -0.59 -21.17 -1.62
C PHE A 49 0.45 -20.13 -1.19
N THR A 50 0.03 -19.03 -0.55
CA THR A 50 0.95 -18.01 -0.02
C THR A 50 1.98 -18.62 0.94
N ARG A 51 1.57 -19.55 1.81
CA ARG A 51 2.50 -20.23 2.73
C ARG A 51 3.46 -21.18 2.01
N CYS A 52 2.98 -21.90 0.99
CA CYS A 52 3.83 -22.72 0.13
C CYS A 52 4.87 -21.86 -0.60
N MET A 53 4.44 -20.73 -1.16
CA MET A 53 5.32 -19.76 -1.79
C MET A 53 6.35 -19.17 -0.82
N ASP A 54 5.96 -18.85 0.41
CA ASP A 54 6.90 -18.38 1.44
C ASP A 54 7.99 -19.43 1.75
N HIS A 55 7.62 -20.70 1.81
CA HIS A 55 8.58 -21.79 2.01
C HIS A 55 9.54 -21.92 0.83
N TYR A 56 8.99 -21.97 -0.39
CA TYR A 56 9.73 -21.98 -1.64
C TYR A 56 10.72 -20.81 -1.74
N LEU A 57 10.27 -19.57 -1.51
CA LEU A 57 11.12 -18.39 -1.60
C LEU A 57 12.17 -18.32 -0.48
N ARG A 58 11.90 -18.88 0.71
CA ARG A 58 12.94 -19.03 1.73
C ARG A 58 14.11 -19.89 1.24
N GLU A 59 13.82 -20.97 0.51
CA GLU A 59 14.88 -21.79 -0.10
C GLU A 59 15.64 -21.02 -1.17
N VAL A 60 14.95 -20.28 -2.04
CA VAL A 60 15.60 -19.41 -3.03
C VAL A 60 16.54 -18.42 -2.36
N ARG A 61 16.08 -17.71 -1.33
CA ARG A 61 16.90 -16.72 -0.58
C ARG A 61 18.12 -17.37 0.07
N ARG A 62 17.96 -18.57 0.63
CA ARG A 62 19.07 -19.34 1.22
C ARG A 62 20.12 -19.69 0.16
N GLU A 63 19.70 -20.15 -1.01
CA GLU A 63 20.63 -20.50 -2.09
C GLU A 63 21.29 -19.27 -2.71
N ALA A 64 20.57 -18.17 -2.86
CA ALA A 64 21.13 -16.90 -3.32
C ALA A 64 22.27 -16.44 -2.39
N ALA A 65 22.09 -16.55 -1.07
CA ALA A 65 23.13 -16.23 -0.10
C ALA A 65 24.38 -17.12 -0.23
N LEU A 66 24.21 -18.42 -0.53
CA LEU A 66 25.34 -19.35 -0.71
C LEU A 66 26.21 -19.01 -1.93
N VAL A 67 25.61 -18.45 -2.98
CA VAL A 67 26.33 -18.00 -4.19
C VAL A 67 26.64 -16.50 -4.19
N ASN A 68 26.44 -15.82 -3.05
CA ASN A 68 26.65 -14.39 -2.86
C ASN A 68 25.94 -13.52 -3.92
N LEU A 69 24.69 -13.87 -4.22
CA LEU A 69 23.87 -13.18 -5.20
C LEU A 69 23.05 -12.08 -4.53
N ASP A 70 23.27 -10.83 -4.94
CA ASP A 70 22.58 -9.64 -4.41
C ASP A 70 21.20 -9.46 -5.07
N ILE A 71 20.22 -10.20 -4.55
CA ILE A 71 18.83 -10.13 -5.00
C ILE A 71 17.85 -10.02 -3.85
N LYS A 72 16.75 -9.31 -4.10
CA LYS A 72 15.54 -9.29 -3.27
C LYS A 72 14.41 -9.90 -4.05
N ILE A 73 13.59 -10.72 -3.40
CA ILE A 73 12.51 -11.45 -4.06
C ILE A 73 11.25 -11.36 -3.21
N GLU A 74 10.13 -11.07 -3.85
CA GLU A 74 8.78 -11.07 -3.29
C GLU A 74 7.82 -11.83 -4.22
N HIS A 75 6.64 -12.18 -3.71
CA HIS A 75 5.57 -12.77 -4.52
C HIS A 75 4.23 -12.14 -4.22
N PHE A 76 3.35 -12.26 -5.21
CA PHE A 76 1.93 -12.06 -5.02
C PHE A 76 1.21 -13.14 -5.81
N GLN A 77 0.62 -14.10 -5.10
CA GLN A 77 0.06 -15.30 -5.70
C GLN A 77 1.13 -15.99 -6.56
N ASP A 78 0.79 -16.33 -7.80
CA ASP A 78 1.59 -17.06 -8.78
C ASP A 78 2.72 -16.23 -9.44
N ASP A 79 2.71 -14.91 -9.27
CA ASP A 79 3.75 -14.02 -9.77
C ASP A 79 4.87 -13.82 -8.74
N VAL A 80 6.13 -14.03 -9.16
CA VAL A 80 7.33 -13.72 -8.38
C VAL A 80 8.05 -12.53 -9.00
N LEU A 81 8.33 -11.51 -8.18
CA LEU A 81 9.13 -10.35 -8.56
C LEU A 81 10.48 -10.40 -7.84
N GLY A 82 11.55 -10.17 -8.59
CA GLY A 82 12.86 -9.94 -8.01
C GLY A 82 13.50 -8.64 -8.47
N GLY A 83 14.29 -8.04 -7.59
CA GLY A 83 15.12 -6.88 -7.86
C GLY A 83 16.59 -7.20 -7.60
N ALA A 84 17.46 -6.69 -8.46
CA ALA A 84 18.91 -6.83 -8.34
C ALA A 84 19.62 -5.50 -8.65
N SER A 85 20.80 -5.32 -8.08
CA SER A 85 21.63 -4.12 -8.30
C SER A 85 22.23 -4.06 -9.72
N CYS A 86 22.45 -5.21 -10.36
CA CYS A 86 22.91 -5.29 -11.75
C CYS A 86 22.10 -6.31 -12.60
N GLU A 87 22.24 -6.22 -13.92
CA GLU A 87 21.53 -7.10 -14.85
C GLU A 87 21.97 -8.57 -14.74
N GLN A 88 23.28 -8.79 -14.53
CA GLN A 88 23.82 -10.14 -14.37
C GLN A 88 23.22 -10.87 -13.16
N ASP A 89 23.04 -10.15 -12.05
CA ASP A 89 22.44 -10.70 -10.84
C ASP A 89 20.94 -10.91 -11.02
N ALA A 90 20.24 -10.04 -11.77
CA ALA A 90 18.83 -10.24 -12.11
C ALA A 90 18.62 -11.48 -12.98
N ILE A 91 19.46 -11.70 -13.98
CA ILE A 91 19.43 -12.91 -14.83
C ILE A 91 19.70 -14.16 -13.99
N SER A 92 20.71 -14.10 -13.13
CA SER A 92 21.08 -15.21 -12.24
C SER A 92 19.98 -15.49 -11.21
N GLY A 93 19.34 -14.44 -10.69
CA GLY A 93 18.22 -14.51 -9.76
C GLY A 93 16.99 -15.14 -10.38
N ARG A 94 16.60 -14.71 -11.59
CA ARG A 94 15.54 -15.36 -12.37
C ARG A 94 15.84 -16.84 -12.55
N ARG A 95 17.05 -17.19 -13.00
CA ARG A 95 17.45 -18.58 -13.22
C ARG A 95 17.37 -19.40 -11.93
N LEU A 96 17.78 -18.83 -10.80
CA LEU A 96 17.71 -19.48 -9.50
C LEU A 96 16.26 -19.75 -9.09
N VAL A 97 15.39 -18.73 -9.17
CA VAL A 97 13.94 -18.85 -8.93
C VAL A 97 13.35 -19.96 -9.80
N THR A 98 13.58 -19.95 -11.12
CA THR A 98 13.10 -21.00 -12.03
C THR A 98 13.63 -22.40 -11.66
N THR A 99 14.91 -22.51 -11.28
CA THR A 99 15.54 -23.80 -10.96
C THR A 99 15.02 -24.38 -9.66
N VAL A 100 14.86 -23.55 -8.62
CA VAL A 100 14.25 -23.95 -7.35
C VAL A 100 12.77 -24.29 -7.57
N GLY A 101 12.04 -23.47 -8.34
CA GLY A 101 10.62 -23.68 -8.63
C GLY A 101 10.37 -25.04 -9.29
N ARG A 102 11.17 -25.39 -10.31
CA ARG A 102 11.09 -26.70 -10.97
C ARG A 102 11.40 -27.87 -10.03
N ARG A 103 12.25 -27.71 -9.01
CA ARG A 103 12.49 -28.74 -7.98
C ARG A 103 11.28 -28.93 -7.07
N HIS A 104 10.53 -27.86 -6.82
CA HIS A 104 9.24 -27.89 -6.10
C HIS A 104 8.05 -28.21 -7.03
N HIS A 105 8.32 -28.70 -8.24
CA HIS A 105 7.31 -29.07 -9.24
C HIS A 105 6.43 -27.92 -9.74
N PHE A 106 6.80 -26.66 -9.51
CA PHE A 106 6.15 -25.54 -10.17
C PHE A 106 6.46 -25.53 -11.66
N ILE A 107 5.44 -25.26 -12.46
CA ILE A 107 5.56 -25.01 -13.89
C ILE A 107 5.86 -23.52 -14.08
N VAL A 108 6.90 -23.19 -14.83
CA VAL A 108 7.34 -21.80 -15.03
C VAL A 108 7.07 -21.38 -16.46
N SER A 109 6.31 -20.30 -16.66
CA SER A 109 6.06 -19.72 -17.97
C SER A 109 7.29 -18.93 -18.43
N GLU A 110 8.13 -19.49 -19.29
CA GLU A 110 9.30 -18.77 -19.80
C GLU A 110 8.90 -17.56 -20.68
N GLU A 111 7.74 -17.63 -21.35
CA GLU A 111 7.22 -16.57 -22.22
C GLU A 111 6.77 -15.34 -21.43
N LYS A 112 6.10 -15.54 -20.29
CA LYS A 112 5.63 -14.45 -19.41
C LYS A 112 6.67 -14.02 -18.37
N SER A 113 7.81 -14.70 -18.31
CA SER A 113 8.90 -14.36 -17.42
C SER A 113 9.83 -13.33 -18.07
N GLU A 114 10.04 -12.21 -17.37
CA GLU A 114 10.71 -11.03 -17.91
C GLU A 114 12.00 -10.73 -17.12
N VAL A 115 12.98 -10.11 -17.79
CA VAL A 115 14.11 -9.44 -17.13
C VAL A 115 14.29 -8.09 -17.80
N GLY A 116 14.42 -7.03 -17.02
CA GLY A 116 14.61 -5.71 -17.60
C GLY A 116 14.70 -4.58 -16.59
N VAL A 117 15.03 -3.39 -17.10
CA VAL A 117 15.03 -2.15 -16.32
C VAL A 117 13.60 -1.72 -15.97
N ARG A 118 12.63 -2.20 -16.75
CA ARG A 118 11.19 -1.98 -16.59
C ARG A 118 10.48 -3.32 -16.64
N VAL A 119 9.73 -3.66 -15.60
CA VAL A 119 8.93 -4.89 -15.50
C VAL A 119 7.54 -4.55 -14.99
N THR A 120 6.52 -5.29 -15.43
CA THR A 120 5.15 -5.14 -14.93
C THR A 120 4.82 -6.22 -13.90
N PHE A 121 4.37 -5.82 -12.70
CA PHE A 121 4.01 -6.73 -11.61
C PHE A 121 2.75 -6.24 -10.88
N CYS A 122 1.74 -7.09 -10.69
CA CYS A 122 0.48 -6.73 -10.02
C CYS A 122 -0.23 -5.48 -10.57
N GLY A 123 -0.12 -5.24 -11.89
CA GLY A 123 -0.66 -4.02 -12.50
C GLY A 123 0.12 -2.76 -12.16
N LEU A 124 1.36 -2.88 -11.69
CA LEU A 124 2.32 -1.79 -11.46
C LEU A 124 3.53 -1.96 -12.38
N ILE A 125 4.08 -0.84 -12.84
CA ILE A 125 5.33 -0.75 -13.57
C ILE A 125 6.42 -0.49 -12.54
N CYS A 126 7.35 -1.41 -12.41
CA CYS A 126 8.58 -1.25 -11.64
C CYS A 126 9.68 -0.80 -12.61
N GLN A 127 10.18 0.43 -12.46
CA GLN A 127 11.24 0.96 -13.30
C GLN A 127 12.29 1.72 -12.48
N GLY A 128 13.52 1.22 -12.47
CA GLY A 128 14.57 1.80 -11.62
C GLY A 128 14.14 1.80 -10.14
N LEU A 129 13.96 2.98 -9.57
CA LEU A 129 13.47 3.17 -8.20
C LEU A 129 12.02 3.64 -8.17
N GLU A 130 11.31 3.64 -9.30
CA GLU A 130 9.95 4.16 -9.40
C GLU A 130 8.94 3.03 -9.54
N VAL A 131 7.79 3.19 -8.89
CA VAL A 131 6.65 2.31 -9.06
C VAL A 131 5.43 3.12 -9.46
N SER A 132 4.88 2.82 -10.62
CA SER A 132 3.72 3.54 -11.17
C SER A 132 2.62 2.57 -11.60
N PRO A 133 1.35 2.95 -11.55
CA PRO A 133 0.26 2.10 -12.01
C PRO A 133 0.33 1.81 -13.52
N VAL A 134 0.18 0.55 -13.91
CA VAL A 134 -0.09 0.16 -15.30
C VAL A 134 -1.53 0.54 -15.60
N ILE A 135 -1.74 1.46 -16.54
CA ILE A 135 -3.08 1.72 -17.03
C ILE A 135 -3.30 0.94 -18.31
N LYS A 136 -4.01 -0.20 -18.20
CA LYS A 136 -4.20 -1.21 -19.25
C LYS A 136 -5.12 -0.79 -20.42
N ASP A 137 -5.81 0.36 -20.33
CA ASP A 137 -6.66 0.82 -21.43
C ASP A 137 -5.82 1.25 -22.64
N LYS A 138 -6.32 1.01 -23.85
CA LYS A 138 -5.70 1.44 -25.14
C LYS A 138 -5.30 2.92 -25.18
N TYR A 139 -5.88 3.75 -24.30
CA TYR A 139 -5.63 5.18 -24.18
C TYR A 139 -5.01 5.61 -22.84
N GLY A 140 -4.77 4.69 -21.90
CA GLY A 140 -4.30 4.99 -20.54
C GLY A 140 -5.30 5.81 -19.70
N LEU A 141 -4.96 6.11 -18.45
CA LEU A 141 -5.62 7.15 -17.66
C LEU A 141 -4.94 8.43 -18.10
N SER A 142 -5.40 8.97 -19.21
CA SER A 142 -4.87 10.19 -19.81
C SER A 142 -5.98 11.22 -19.93
N GLU A 143 -5.65 12.50 -19.98
CA GLU A 143 -6.66 13.55 -20.17
C GLU A 143 -7.54 13.29 -21.41
N PRO A 144 -7.00 12.84 -22.58
CA PRO A 144 -7.83 12.47 -23.72
C PRO A 144 -8.75 11.27 -23.46
N ALA A 145 -8.27 10.23 -22.77
CA ALA A 145 -9.07 9.05 -22.46
C ALA A 145 -10.23 9.39 -21.50
N VAL A 146 -9.95 10.23 -20.50
CA VAL A 146 -10.96 10.76 -19.58
C VAL A 146 -11.99 11.56 -20.37
N ALA A 147 -11.56 12.52 -21.18
CA ALA A 147 -12.48 13.35 -21.98
C ALA A 147 -13.37 12.50 -22.91
N GLN A 148 -12.82 11.44 -23.52
CA GLN A 148 -13.57 10.50 -24.33
C GLN A 148 -14.58 9.71 -23.49
N SER A 149 -14.18 9.18 -22.33
CA SER A 149 -15.08 8.45 -21.44
C SER A 149 -16.21 9.32 -20.89
N MET A 150 -15.97 10.61 -20.66
CA MET A 150 -17.01 11.56 -20.27
C MET A 150 -18.03 11.79 -21.39
N LYS A 151 -17.57 11.86 -22.65
CA LYS A 151 -18.47 11.92 -23.81
C LYS A 151 -19.31 10.66 -23.93
N GLU A 152 -18.71 9.50 -23.69
CA GLU A 152 -19.41 8.21 -23.68
C GLU A 152 -20.50 8.18 -22.63
N TYR A 153 -20.23 8.63 -21.40
CA TYR A 153 -21.24 8.72 -20.33
C TYR A 153 -22.48 9.52 -20.75
N ASN A 154 -22.27 10.68 -21.39
CA ASN A 154 -23.37 11.52 -21.89
C ASN A 154 -24.17 10.85 -23.02
N GLY A 155 -23.55 9.93 -23.77
CA GLY A 155 -24.20 9.12 -24.80
C GLY A 155 -24.94 7.88 -24.26
N LEU A 156 -24.80 7.53 -22.98
CA LEU A 156 -25.49 6.38 -22.40
C LEU A 156 -26.97 6.67 -22.18
N ALA A 157 -27.82 5.86 -22.81
CA ALA A 157 -29.27 6.01 -22.81
C ALA A 157 -29.95 5.44 -21.55
N ASP A 158 -29.36 4.43 -20.91
CA ASP A 158 -29.98 3.71 -19.79
C ASP A 158 -29.19 3.84 -18.48
N ASP A 159 -29.93 3.79 -17.37
CA ASP A 159 -29.36 3.93 -16.02
C ASP A 159 -28.46 2.77 -15.61
N GLN A 160 -28.64 1.57 -16.18
CA GLN A 160 -27.80 0.42 -15.86
C GLN A 160 -26.38 0.60 -16.41
N SER A 161 -26.26 1.06 -17.65
CA SER A 161 -25.00 1.42 -18.28
C SER A 161 -24.32 2.57 -17.56
N ARG A 162 -25.08 3.61 -17.14
CA ARG A 162 -24.55 4.71 -16.34
C ARG A 162 -24.01 4.24 -14.99
N ARG A 163 -24.74 3.38 -14.27
CA ARG A 163 -24.26 2.76 -13.02
C ARG A 163 -23.01 1.92 -13.24
N LYS A 164 -22.94 1.15 -14.33
CA LYS A 164 -21.74 0.37 -14.67
C LYS A 164 -20.53 1.27 -14.91
N TRP A 165 -20.73 2.40 -15.60
CA TRP A 165 -19.70 3.40 -15.80
C TRP A 165 -19.22 3.99 -14.46
N ILE A 166 -20.15 4.40 -13.59
CA ILE A 166 -19.81 4.95 -12.26
C ILE A 166 -19.05 3.92 -11.41
N ARG A 167 -19.52 2.67 -11.35
CA ARG A 167 -18.84 1.57 -10.64
C ARG A 167 -17.43 1.32 -11.16
N SER A 168 -17.24 1.36 -12.48
CA SER A 168 -15.93 1.19 -13.10
C SER A 168 -14.95 2.29 -12.67
N TRP A 169 -15.38 3.55 -12.69
CA TRP A 169 -14.54 4.69 -12.28
C TRP A 169 -14.29 4.72 -10.76
N ALA A 170 -15.29 4.40 -9.95
CA ALA A 170 -15.13 4.27 -8.51
C ALA A 170 -14.11 3.17 -8.16
N GLY A 171 -14.23 1.98 -8.77
CA GLY A 171 -13.28 0.89 -8.59
C GLY A 171 -11.86 1.25 -9.04
N ARG A 172 -11.72 1.93 -10.19
CA ARG A 172 -10.42 2.41 -10.68
C ARG A 172 -9.74 3.37 -9.71
N PHE A 173 -10.48 4.37 -9.22
CA PHE A 173 -9.92 5.33 -8.26
C PHE A 173 -9.73 4.75 -6.86
N GLN A 174 -10.45 3.69 -6.50
CA GLN A 174 -10.17 2.94 -5.28
C GLN A 174 -8.86 2.17 -5.37
N TRP A 175 -8.59 1.53 -6.51
CA TRP A 175 -7.27 0.93 -6.75
C TRP A 175 -6.17 1.99 -6.76
N LEU A 176 -6.44 3.17 -7.34
CA LEU A 176 -5.54 4.32 -7.34
C LEU A 176 -5.60 5.16 -6.06
N ARG A 177 -6.28 4.73 -4.99
CA ARG A 177 -6.55 5.59 -3.83
C ARG A 177 -5.27 6.14 -3.20
N ARG A 178 -4.19 5.35 -3.23
CA ARG A 178 -2.87 5.74 -2.72
C ARG A 178 -2.11 6.74 -3.60
N TRP A 179 -2.53 6.92 -4.85
CA TRP A 179 -2.05 7.93 -5.80
C TRP A 179 -2.95 9.18 -5.85
N LEU A 180 -4.02 9.20 -5.05
CA LEU A 180 -4.88 10.37 -4.91
C LEU A 180 -4.47 11.17 -3.66
N PRO A 181 -4.39 12.51 -3.76
CA PRO A 181 -4.26 13.36 -2.57
C PRO A 181 -5.38 13.04 -1.59
N TYR A 182 -5.10 13.08 -0.28
CA TYR A 182 -6.07 12.71 0.75
C TYR A 182 -7.41 13.44 0.62
N GLY A 183 -7.39 14.75 0.32
CA GLY A 183 -8.62 15.53 0.08
C GLY A 183 -9.51 15.02 -1.07
N SER A 184 -8.99 14.15 -1.94
CA SER A 184 -9.75 13.50 -3.01
C SER A 184 -10.46 12.22 -2.56
N HIS A 185 -10.11 11.65 -1.40
CA HIS A 185 -10.74 10.43 -0.89
C HIS A 185 -12.21 10.66 -0.53
N GLY A 186 -12.54 11.87 -0.08
CA GLY A 186 -13.91 12.33 0.08
C GLY A 186 -14.72 12.29 -1.21
N THR A 187 -14.17 12.87 -2.28
CA THR A 187 -14.76 12.83 -3.62
C THR A 187 -14.96 11.39 -4.11
N LEU A 188 -14.00 10.50 -3.84
CA LEU A 188 -14.13 9.08 -4.15
C LEU A 188 -15.26 8.41 -3.35
N TYR A 189 -15.40 8.72 -2.07
CA TYR A 189 -16.48 8.20 -1.23
C TYR A 189 -17.86 8.66 -1.72
N GLN A 190 -18.00 9.93 -2.11
CA GLN A 190 -19.24 10.44 -2.70
C GLN A 190 -19.55 9.77 -4.03
N LEU A 191 -18.53 9.52 -4.87
CA LEU A 191 -18.69 8.74 -6.10
C LEU A 191 -19.21 7.32 -5.82
N TYR A 192 -18.74 6.66 -4.76
CA TYR A 192 -19.23 5.34 -4.34
C TYR A 192 -20.71 5.36 -3.97
N LYS A 193 -21.19 6.40 -3.29
CA LYS A 193 -22.63 6.54 -2.96
C LYS A 193 -23.52 6.65 -4.21
N LEU A 194 -22.97 7.18 -5.30
CA LEU A 194 -23.69 7.33 -6.57
C LEU A 194 -23.69 6.05 -7.43
N THR A 195 -23.04 4.97 -6.99
CA THR A 195 -23.03 3.68 -7.74
C THR A 195 -24.42 3.05 -7.86
N SER A 196 -25.32 3.33 -6.92
CA SER A 196 -26.71 2.83 -6.92
C SER A 196 -27.69 3.80 -7.61
N SER A 197 -27.34 5.08 -7.69
CA SER A 197 -28.20 6.17 -8.16
C SER A 197 -27.43 7.08 -9.12
N PRO A 198 -27.46 6.80 -10.44
CA PRO A 198 -26.67 7.55 -11.41
C PRO A 198 -27.14 9.02 -11.46
N SER A 199 -26.19 9.94 -11.36
CA SER A 199 -26.44 11.39 -11.33
C SER A 199 -25.40 12.12 -12.18
N PRO A 200 -25.72 13.28 -12.78
CA PRO A 200 -24.72 14.17 -13.37
C PRO A 200 -23.57 14.52 -12.42
N THR A 201 -23.84 14.57 -11.10
CA THR A 201 -22.82 14.81 -10.06
C THR A 201 -21.69 13.77 -10.08
N ALA A 202 -21.94 12.55 -10.57
CA ALA A 202 -20.89 11.54 -10.69
C ALA A 202 -19.80 11.96 -11.70
N VAL A 203 -20.18 12.64 -12.77
CA VAL A 203 -19.24 13.18 -13.78
C VAL A 203 -18.34 14.24 -13.16
N GLU A 204 -18.90 15.11 -12.32
CA GLU A 204 -18.14 16.15 -11.61
C GLU A 204 -17.12 15.53 -10.64
N HIS A 205 -17.53 14.50 -9.89
CA HIS A 205 -16.63 13.78 -9.00
C HIS A 205 -15.51 13.06 -9.76
N VAL A 206 -15.82 12.32 -10.84
CA VAL A 206 -14.79 11.66 -11.67
C VAL A 206 -13.85 12.70 -12.28
N THR A 207 -14.37 13.82 -12.78
CA THR A 207 -13.54 14.90 -13.34
C THR A 207 -12.61 15.51 -12.29
N SER A 208 -13.11 15.75 -11.08
CA SER A 208 -12.31 16.25 -9.96
C SER A 208 -11.21 15.25 -9.55
N LEU A 209 -11.54 13.96 -9.46
CA LEU A 209 -10.57 12.89 -9.18
C LEU A 209 -9.50 12.79 -10.26
N CYS A 210 -9.88 12.83 -11.54
CA CYS A 210 -8.95 12.87 -12.66
C CYS A 210 -8.04 14.09 -12.59
N ARG A 211 -8.61 15.29 -12.36
CA ARG A 211 -7.82 16.51 -12.22
C ARG A 211 -6.84 16.38 -11.07
N ASN A 212 -7.26 15.88 -9.91
CA ASN A 212 -6.38 15.74 -8.75
C ASN A 212 -5.32 14.65 -8.92
N TYR A 213 -5.64 13.58 -9.66
CA TYR A 213 -4.68 12.56 -10.07
C TYR A 213 -3.63 13.14 -11.04
N PHE A 214 -4.04 13.92 -12.04
CA PHE A 214 -3.13 14.56 -13.00
C PHE A 214 -2.39 15.77 -12.42
N SER A 215 -3.03 16.51 -11.52
CA SER A 215 -2.48 17.69 -10.85
C SER A 215 -1.71 17.35 -9.58
N GLY A 216 -1.66 16.08 -9.18
CA GLY A 216 -1.06 15.57 -7.95
C GLY A 216 0.47 15.60 -7.99
N LEU A 217 1.05 16.78 -8.21
CA LEU A 217 2.34 17.28 -7.73
C LEU A 217 3.48 16.25 -7.60
N LEU A 218 4.24 16.07 -8.69
CA LEU A 218 5.59 15.45 -8.75
C LEU A 218 5.77 14.11 -7.99
N SER A 219 5.83 13.01 -8.73
CA SER A 219 6.81 11.94 -8.42
C SER A 219 6.66 11.24 -7.06
N LEU A 220 5.45 11.14 -6.52
CA LEU A 220 5.22 10.28 -5.35
C LEU A 220 5.43 8.82 -5.78
N TYR A 221 6.28 8.11 -5.04
CA TYR A 221 6.79 6.75 -5.27
C TYR A 221 8.08 6.63 -6.10
N VAL A 222 9.17 7.25 -5.60
CA VAL A 222 10.48 6.59 -5.63
C VAL A 222 10.48 5.53 -4.52
N ILE A 223 10.15 4.30 -4.87
CA ILE A 223 10.36 3.14 -4.03
C ILE A 223 11.69 2.51 -4.39
N GLY A 224 12.65 2.68 -3.49
CA GLY A 224 13.90 1.93 -3.48
C GLY A 224 15.10 2.85 -3.47
N GLY A 225 16.15 2.40 -2.79
CA GLY A 225 17.47 3.00 -2.89
C GLY A 225 18.28 2.29 -3.97
N SER A 226 19.29 2.96 -4.51
CA SER A 226 20.34 2.30 -5.28
C SER A 226 21.67 2.35 -4.52
N SER A 227 22.68 1.61 -5.00
CA SER A 227 24.05 1.78 -4.49
C SER A 227 24.55 3.22 -4.64
N LYS A 228 24.08 3.92 -5.68
CA LYS A 228 24.38 5.34 -5.93
C LYS A 228 23.47 6.29 -5.18
N THR A 229 22.29 5.87 -4.73
CA THR A 229 21.31 6.72 -4.02
C THR A 229 20.65 5.92 -2.90
N PRO A 230 21.39 5.53 -1.85
CA PRO A 230 20.87 4.65 -0.82
C PRO A 230 19.79 5.37 -0.01
N ILE A 231 18.76 4.62 0.39
CA ILE A 231 17.79 5.08 1.37
C ILE A 231 18.44 5.03 2.75
N LEU A 232 18.31 6.12 3.50
CA LEU A 232 18.88 6.28 4.83
C LEU A 232 17.85 6.10 5.95
N GLY A 233 16.56 6.23 5.63
CA GLY A 233 15.47 6.20 6.61
C GLY A 233 14.23 6.92 6.08
N SER A 234 13.30 7.20 6.97
CA SER A 234 12.05 7.89 6.66
C SER A 234 11.75 9.03 7.65
N CYS A 235 10.91 9.96 7.21
CA CYS A 235 10.40 11.06 8.03
C CYS A 235 8.88 11.15 7.86
N LEU A 236 8.13 11.19 8.95
CA LEU A 236 6.71 11.50 8.95
C LEU A 236 6.51 12.91 9.50
N ILE A 237 5.91 13.79 8.71
CA ILE A 237 5.45 15.10 9.20
C ILE A 237 3.96 14.97 9.49
N VAL A 238 3.55 15.20 10.73
CA VAL A 238 2.18 14.97 11.21
C VAL A 238 1.65 16.26 11.84
N ASP A 239 0.43 16.64 11.46
CA ASP A 239 -0.32 17.71 12.11
C ASP A 239 -1.73 17.22 12.45
N THR A 240 -2.28 17.72 13.55
CA THR A 240 -3.65 17.41 13.96
C THR A 240 -4.34 18.65 14.47
N ASN A 241 -5.47 18.97 13.85
CA ASN A 241 -6.29 20.12 14.22
C ASN A 241 -7.45 19.70 15.14
N LYS A 242 -8.50 20.53 15.21
CA LYS A 242 -9.64 20.25 16.07
C LYS A 242 -10.49 19.06 15.60
N ASP A 243 -10.57 18.82 14.30
CA ASP A 243 -11.51 17.90 13.65
C ASP A 243 -10.82 16.74 12.92
N ALA A 244 -9.55 16.84 12.57
CA ALA A 244 -8.85 15.88 11.72
C ALA A 244 -7.34 15.90 11.93
N TRP A 245 -6.67 14.82 11.49
CA TRP A 245 -5.22 14.71 11.38
C TRP A 245 -4.80 14.46 9.94
N SER A 246 -3.58 14.87 9.60
CA SER A 246 -2.95 14.63 8.30
C SER A 246 -1.46 14.35 8.50
N CYS A 247 -0.87 13.64 7.56
CA CYS A 247 0.57 13.44 7.51
C CYS A 247 1.12 13.37 6.09
N MET A 248 2.42 13.64 5.97
CA MET A 248 3.22 13.30 4.80
C MET A 248 4.37 12.39 5.23
N LEU A 249 4.47 11.22 4.60
CA LEU A 249 5.63 10.35 4.67
C LEU A 249 6.64 10.79 3.61
N LEU A 250 7.89 10.97 4.04
CA LEU A 250 9.03 11.26 3.18
C LEU A 250 10.09 10.17 3.35
N GLN A 251 10.75 9.86 2.25
CA GLN A 251 11.90 8.96 2.19
C GLN A 251 13.19 9.79 2.16
N ILE A 252 14.17 9.42 2.98
CA ILE A 252 15.47 10.09 3.06
C ILE A 252 16.46 9.33 2.19
N PHE A 253 17.07 10.02 1.23
CA PHE A 253 18.09 9.46 0.35
C PHE A 253 19.43 10.13 0.60
N SER A 254 20.52 9.38 0.42
CA SER A 254 21.83 9.98 0.20
C SER A 254 22.01 10.20 -1.29
N VAL A 255 22.43 11.39 -1.70
CA VAL A 255 22.69 11.77 -3.11
C VAL A 255 24.05 12.43 -3.23
N SER A 256 24.64 12.43 -4.43
CA SER A 256 25.87 13.19 -4.68
C SER A 256 25.55 14.68 -4.62
N LYS A 257 26.44 15.49 -4.05
CA LYS A 257 26.30 16.96 -4.04
C LYS A 257 26.28 17.58 -5.44
N ASP A 258 26.87 16.89 -6.42
CA ASP A 258 26.85 17.32 -7.81
C ASP A 258 25.48 17.08 -8.49
N GLU A 259 24.62 16.26 -7.87
CA GLU A 259 23.29 15.90 -8.37
C GLU A 259 22.16 16.66 -7.64
N THR A 260 22.47 17.31 -6.51
CA THR A 260 21.51 18.15 -5.79
C THR A 260 21.37 19.51 -6.46
N GLY A 261 20.20 19.76 -7.04
CA GLY A 261 19.82 21.08 -7.55
C GLY A 261 19.23 21.96 -6.45
N GLU A 262 19.37 23.28 -6.59
CA GLU A 262 18.69 24.23 -5.71
C GLU A 262 17.23 24.42 -6.12
N ILE A 263 16.33 24.48 -5.14
CA ILE A 263 14.95 24.89 -5.38
C ILE A 263 14.97 26.39 -5.66
N GLY A 264 14.70 26.75 -6.92
CA GLY A 264 14.68 28.14 -7.36
C GLY A 264 13.74 29.04 -6.54
N PRO A 265 13.88 30.38 -6.66
CA PRO A 265 13.10 31.35 -5.90
C PRO A 265 11.58 31.28 -6.16
N ASP A 266 11.17 30.67 -7.28
CA ASP A 266 9.76 30.46 -7.65
C ASP A 266 9.19 29.12 -7.13
N GLY A 267 10.00 28.30 -6.45
CA GLY A 267 9.58 27.02 -5.89
C GLY A 267 8.60 27.16 -4.71
N PRO A 268 7.79 26.12 -4.44
CA PRO A 268 6.86 26.13 -3.30
C PRO A 268 7.60 26.41 -1.98
N LYS A 269 7.05 27.33 -1.18
CA LYS A 269 7.67 27.75 0.09
C LYS A 269 7.97 26.56 1.02
N TRP A 270 7.03 25.62 1.16
CA TRP A 270 7.22 24.43 1.99
C TRP A 270 8.42 23.57 1.54
N LEU A 271 8.65 23.46 0.23
CA LEU A 271 9.74 22.65 -0.32
C LEU A 271 11.10 23.29 -0.01
N ARG A 272 11.20 24.62 -0.03
CA ARG A 272 12.43 25.34 0.37
C ARG A 272 12.78 25.16 1.85
N GLU A 273 11.77 25.00 2.69
CA GLU A 273 11.96 24.80 4.13
C GLU A 273 12.28 23.32 4.47
N LEU A 274 12.03 22.41 3.52
CA LEU A 274 12.34 20.99 3.68
C LEU A 274 13.84 20.72 3.83
N ASP A 275 14.71 21.53 3.22
CA ASP A 275 16.17 21.36 3.33
C ASP A 275 16.68 21.57 4.76
N SER A 276 16.15 22.59 5.45
CA SER A 276 16.49 22.84 6.87
C SER A 276 15.98 21.71 7.76
N LEU A 277 14.74 21.27 7.53
CA LEU A 277 14.15 20.16 8.26
C LEU A 277 14.90 18.84 8.01
N THR A 278 15.39 18.63 6.79
CA THR A 278 16.16 17.44 6.42
C THR A 278 17.43 17.31 7.26
N LYS A 279 18.13 18.43 7.51
CA LYS A 279 19.32 18.47 8.35
C LYS A 279 19.01 18.14 9.81
N GLU A 280 17.94 18.72 10.36
CA GLU A 280 17.49 18.45 11.73
C GLU A 280 17.09 16.98 11.92
N VAL A 281 16.36 16.43 10.95
CA VAL A 281 15.94 15.01 10.97
C VAL A 281 17.15 14.09 10.86
N CYS A 282 18.09 14.36 9.95
CA CYS A 282 19.30 13.54 9.83
C CYS A 282 20.11 13.56 11.13
N HIS A 283 20.21 14.73 11.78
CA HIS A 283 20.85 14.85 13.09
C HIS A 283 20.11 14.04 14.17
N GLY A 284 18.78 14.17 14.26
CA GLY A 284 17.97 13.43 15.23
C GLY A 284 18.00 11.90 15.04
N LEU A 285 18.16 11.44 13.80
CA LEU A 285 18.34 10.03 13.47
C LEU A 285 19.77 9.53 13.66
N GLY A 286 20.73 10.41 13.95
CA GLY A 286 22.15 10.05 14.06
C GLY A 286 22.77 9.64 12.72
N LEU A 287 22.23 10.12 11.60
CA LEU A 287 22.75 9.82 10.27
C LEU A 287 24.00 10.66 9.98
N VAL A 288 25.12 9.99 9.74
CA VAL A 288 26.39 10.63 9.35
C VAL A 288 26.67 10.32 7.88
N LEU A 289 26.74 11.37 7.07
CA LEU A 289 26.98 11.25 5.63
C LEU A 289 28.45 11.51 5.27
N PRO A 290 28.97 10.86 4.21
CA PRO A 290 30.26 11.21 3.61
C PRO A 290 30.32 12.67 3.14
N PRO A 291 31.50 13.30 3.11
CA PRO A 291 31.64 14.73 2.77
C PRO A 291 31.15 15.13 1.37
N ASP A 292 31.15 14.20 0.42
CA ASP A 292 30.73 14.34 -0.98
C ASP A 292 29.22 14.14 -1.19
N ARG A 293 28.48 13.82 -0.11
CA ARG A 293 27.07 13.46 -0.19
C ARG A 293 26.19 14.37 0.65
N GLU A 294 24.93 14.46 0.26
CA GLU A 294 23.89 15.19 0.98
C GLU A 294 22.63 14.31 1.16
N ALA A 295 21.85 14.62 2.20
CA ALA A 295 20.56 13.99 2.42
C ALA A 295 19.47 14.78 1.71
N VAL A 296 18.62 14.09 0.96
CA VAL A 296 17.43 14.68 0.34
C VAL A 296 16.20 13.92 0.79
N MET A 297 15.17 14.65 1.18
CA MET A 297 13.85 14.09 1.46
C MET A 297 12.95 14.20 0.23
N LEU A 298 12.39 13.08 -0.20
CA LEU A 298 11.38 13.06 -1.24
C LEU A 298 10.05 12.56 -0.65
N PRO A 299 8.92 13.20 -0.99
CA PRO A 299 7.64 12.76 -0.50
C PRO A 299 7.30 11.38 -1.08
N LEU A 300 6.75 10.51 -0.23
CA LEU A 300 6.40 9.13 -0.56
C LEU A 300 4.89 8.90 -0.48
N ALA A 301 4.23 9.43 0.55
CA ALA A 301 2.78 9.30 0.71
C ALA A 301 2.19 10.48 1.47
N ILE A 302 0.90 10.76 1.25
CA ILE A 302 0.08 11.68 2.04
C ILE A 302 -1.13 10.91 2.56
N ASP A 303 -1.41 11.01 3.85
CA ASP A 303 -2.53 10.33 4.50
C ASP A 303 -3.17 11.25 5.54
N GLY A 304 -4.35 10.87 6.04
CA GLY A 304 -5.07 11.61 7.06
C GLY A 304 -6.38 10.94 7.44
N CYS A 305 -7.05 11.49 8.44
CA CYS A 305 -8.41 11.09 8.77
C CYS A 305 -9.12 12.16 9.60
N ALA A 306 -10.45 12.21 9.46
CA ALA A 306 -11.27 12.89 10.45
C ALA A 306 -11.17 12.16 11.79
N LEU A 307 -11.19 12.93 12.88
CA LEU A 307 -11.24 12.42 14.24
C LEU A 307 -12.66 11.96 14.57
N SER A 308 -12.78 10.90 15.38
CA SER A 308 -14.09 10.47 15.85
C SER A 308 -14.72 11.51 16.80
N PRO A 309 -16.05 11.50 16.98
CA PRO A 309 -16.73 12.43 17.89
C PRO A 309 -16.22 12.38 19.35
N LEU A 310 -15.69 11.24 19.77
CA LEU A 310 -15.06 11.07 21.10
C LEU A 310 -13.70 11.78 21.17
N GLU A 311 -12.94 11.74 20.08
CA GLU A 311 -11.59 12.29 20.00
C GLU A 311 -11.55 13.79 19.87
N VAL A 312 -12.50 14.38 19.15
CA VAL A 312 -12.60 15.84 18.98
C VAL A 312 -12.60 16.56 20.35
N LYS A 313 -13.20 15.92 21.38
CA LYS A 313 -13.30 16.42 22.75
C LYS A 313 -12.02 16.27 23.59
N ARG A 314 -11.04 15.48 23.13
CA ARG A 314 -9.77 15.29 23.84
C ARG A 314 -8.85 16.51 23.66
N SER A 315 -7.83 16.61 24.50
CA SER A 315 -6.85 17.71 24.43
C SER A 315 -6.07 17.69 23.11
N SER A 316 -5.53 18.83 22.68
CA SER A 316 -4.74 18.92 21.43
C SER A 316 -3.57 17.94 21.42
N THR A 317 -2.84 17.83 22.53
CA THR A 317 -1.70 16.90 22.66
C THR A 317 -2.12 15.44 22.54
N VAL A 318 -3.30 15.07 23.07
CA VAL A 318 -3.83 13.70 22.87
C VAL A 318 -4.15 13.43 21.42
N LYS A 319 -4.83 14.37 20.76
CA LYS A 319 -5.23 14.23 19.35
C LYS A 319 -4.02 14.07 18.45
N GLU A 320 -2.99 14.89 18.62
CA GLU A 320 -1.79 14.80 17.80
C GLU A 320 -0.98 13.53 18.05
N ARG A 321 -0.79 13.11 19.31
CA ARG A 321 -0.11 11.84 19.60
C ARG A 321 -0.84 10.66 18.95
N ARG A 322 -2.18 10.66 18.97
CA ARG A 322 -2.98 9.67 18.25
C ARG A 322 -2.82 9.78 16.73
N GLY A 323 -2.81 11.00 16.19
CA GLY A 323 -2.50 11.24 14.77
C GLY A 323 -1.14 10.67 14.38
N MET A 324 -0.11 10.85 15.22
CA MET A 324 1.22 10.30 15.01
C MET A 324 1.24 8.77 15.05
N ILE A 325 0.56 8.15 16.02
CA ILE A 325 0.42 6.68 16.09
C ILE A 325 -0.27 6.14 14.84
N ARG A 326 -1.41 6.75 14.44
CA ARG A 326 -2.16 6.34 13.25
C ARG A 326 -1.38 6.52 11.97
N ALA A 327 -0.64 7.62 11.83
CA ALA A 327 0.25 7.88 10.71
C ALA A 327 1.29 6.76 10.57
N VAL A 328 1.92 6.33 11.68
CA VAL A 328 2.88 5.21 11.68
C VAL A 328 2.20 3.90 11.30
N VAL A 329 1.09 3.55 11.95
CA VAL A 329 0.38 2.28 11.71
C VAL A 329 -0.06 2.17 10.24
N ARG A 330 -0.67 3.22 9.69
CA ARG A 330 -1.22 3.22 8.32
C ARG A 330 -0.15 3.21 7.24
N ASN A 331 1.03 3.73 7.55
CA ASN A 331 2.15 3.80 6.62
C ASN A 331 3.26 2.77 6.91
N LEU A 332 3.04 1.81 7.82
CA LEU A 332 4.07 0.86 8.28
C LEU A 332 4.81 0.17 7.14
N ALA A 333 4.08 -0.30 6.12
CA ALA A 333 4.67 -1.02 4.99
C ALA A 333 5.52 -0.14 4.04
N LEU A 334 5.46 1.18 4.18
CA LEU A 334 6.23 2.14 3.38
C LEU A 334 7.39 2.75 4.19
N ILE A 335 7.38 2.59 5.51
CA ILE A 335 8.39 3.17 6.40
C ILE A 335 9.70 2.38 6.26
N THR A 336 10.79 3.09 5.98
CA THR A 336 12.15 2.56 6.15
C THR A 336 12.71 3.04 7.47
N THR A 337 13.21 2.11 8.28
CA THR A 337 13.89 2.44 9.52
C THR A 337 15.33 2.91 9.27
N PRO A 338 15.84 3.89 10.03
CA PRO A 338 15.19 4.57 11.16
C PRO A 338 14.16 5.63 10.72
N LEU A 339 13.15 5.86 11.57
CA LEU A 339 12.04 6.79 11.32
C LEU A 339 12.09 7.99 12.29
N ALA A 340 12.00 9.20 11.74
CA ALA A 340 11.71 10.42 12.51
C ALA A 340 10.23 10.81 12.37
N VAL A 341 9.63 11.34 13.44
CA VAL A 341 8.31 11.96 13.38
C VAL A 341 8.42 13.43 13.75
N VAL A 342 7.91 14.31 12.91
CA VAL A 342 7.94 15.76 13.05
C VAL A 342 6.53 16.27 13.37
N SER A 343 6.41 17.13 14.38
CA SER A 343 5.15 17.77 14.80
C SER A 343 5.40 19.20 15.27
N ASP A 344 4.39 20.06 15.16
CA ASP A 344 4.43 21.45 15.65
C ASP A 344 4.18 21.60 17.15
N ASN A 345 3.78 20.54 17.84
CA ASN A 345 3.52 20.57 19.26
C ASN A 345 4.67 19.99 20.07
N LYS A 346 5.29 20.89 20.82
CA LYS A 346 6.39 20.58 21.71
C LYS A 346 6.03 19.51 22.74
N ASN A 347 4.79 19.47 23.23
CA ASN A 347 4.36 18.47 24.21
C ASN A 347 4.27 17.06 23.61
N SER A 348 4.07 16.94 22.29
CA SER A 348 4.07 15.66 21.58
C SER A 348 5.48 15.07 21.48
N SER A 349 6.52 15.90 21.55
CA SER A 349 7.93 15.47 21.65
C SER A 349 8.41 15.14 23.07
N ALA A 350 7.63 15.44 24.11
CA ALA A 350 8.00 15.19 25.51
C ALA A 350 7.58 13.78 25.97
N TRP A 351 8.53 13.01 26.48
CA TRP A 351 8.43 11.76 27.29
C TRP A 351 7.17 10.88 27.04
N TRP A 352 7.38 9.76 26.33
CA TRP A 352 6.34 8.78 25.97
C TRP A 352 6.12 7.65 26.99
N ASN A 353 6.76 7.72 28.16
CA ASN A 353 6.81 6.62 29.14
C ASN A 353 5.58 6.54 30.07
N GLU A 354 4.69 7.55 30.05
CA GLU A 354 3.47 7.59 30.88
C GLU A 354 2.19 7.42 30.03
N VAL A 355 2.31 6.88 28.81
CA VAL A 355 1.26 6.92 27.77
C VAL A 355 0.26 5.76 27.86
N GLU A 356 0.56 4.70 28.61
CA GLU A 356 -0.27 3.49 28.64
C GLU A 356 -1.65 3.68 29.29
N LEU A 357 -1.80 4.65 30.20
CA LEU A 357 -3.02 4.80 31.02
C LEU A 357 -4.07 5.78 30.47
N ASP A 358 -3.69 6.71 29.59
CA ASP A 358 -4.59 7.81 29.14
C ASP A 358 -4.94 7.78 27.63
N TYR A 359 -4.26 6.96 26.82
CA TYR A 359 -4.24 7.14 25.36
C TYR A 359 -4.74 5.96 24.53
N ALA A 360 -4.77 4.75 25.10
CA ALA A 360 -5.31 3.56 24.46
C ALA A 360 -6.68 3.24 25.07
N ASP A 361 -7.74 3.70 24.40
CA ASP A 361 -9.12 3.36 24.79
C ASP A 361 -9.48 1.92 24.34
N SER A 362 -8.62 1.27 23.54
CA SER A 362 -8.79 -0.09 23.03
C SER A 362 -7.47 -0.88 22.93
N GLU A 363 -7.57 -2.22 22.83
CA GLU A 363 -6.42 -3.10 22.58
C GLU A 363 -5.70 -2.74 21.26
N GLU A 364 -6.45 -2.29 20.24
CA GLU A 364 -5.90 -1.88 18.96
C GLU A 364 -5.05 -0.61 19.08
N GLU A 365 -5.53 0.40 19.82
CA GLU A 365 -4.75 1.62 20.07
C GLU A 365 -3.50 1.33 20.91
N TYR A 366 -3.58 0.40 21.86
CA TYR A 366 -2.42 -0.04 22.63
C TYR A 366 -1.36 -0.72 21.74
N ARG A 367 -1.79 -1.61 20.83
CA ARG A 367 -0.88 -2.22 19.83
C ARG A 367 -0.25 -1.17 18.91
N GLY A 368 -1.03 -0.18 18.48
CA GLY A 368 -0.54 0.95 17.70
C GLY A 368 0.53 1.76 18.44
N LEU A 369 0.33 2.02 19.74
CA LEU A 369 1.32 2.69 20.59
C LEU A 369 2.62 1.88 20.69
N LEU A 370 2.53 0.57 20.93
CA LEU A 370 3.71 -0.31 20.99
C LEU A 370 4.47 -0.33 19.66
N LEU A 371 3.74 -0.33 18.54
CA LEU A 371 4.34 -0.24 17.22
C LEU A 371 5.07 1.10 17.05
N TYR A 372 4.41 2.21 17.40
CA TYR A 372 5.01 3.54 17.38
C TYR A 372 6.33 3.58 18.17
N GLN A 373 6.34 3.09 19.41
CA GLN A 373 7.53 3.06 20.28
C GLN A 373 8.67 2.20 19.72
N ARG A 374 8.36 1.15 18.93
CA ARG A 374 9.36 0.27 18.31
C ARG A 374 9.90 0.81 16.98
N THR A 375 9.08 1.56 16.26
CA THR A 375 9.40 2.02 14.90
C THR A 375 10.01 3.42 14.91
N VAL A 376 9.54 4.32 15.78
CA VAL A 376 9.97 5.72 15.82
C VAL A 376 11.25 5.87 16.62
N TRP A 377 12.28 6.40 15.96
CA TRP A 377 13.59 6.63 16.55
C TRP A 377 13.65 7.95 17.32
N VAL A 378 13.04 8.99 16.76
CA VAL A 378 13.04 10.34 17.32
C VAL A 378 11.76 11.06 16.97
N THR A 379 11.24 11.83 17.92
CA THR A 379 10.20 12.83 17.68
C THR A 379 10.82 14.21 17.72
N ILE A 380 10.66 14.97 16.63
CA ILE A 380 11.26 16.29 16.46
C ILE A 380 10.14 17.32 16.49
N TRP A 381 10.33 18.34 17.33
CA TRP A 381 9.49 19.52 17.29
C TRP A 381 9.99 20.47 16.21
N SER A 382 9.09 20.90 15.33
CA SER A 382 9.37 21.93 14.32
C SER A 382 8.42 23.10 14.51
N CYS A 383 8.79 24.31 14.07
CA CYS A 383 7.87 25.43 14.12
C CYS A 383 6.71 25.22 13.13
N ARG A 384 5.60 25.92 13.34
CA ARG A 384 4.38 25.81 12.51
C ARG A 384 4.53 26.39 11.10
N GLU A 385 5.73 26.79 10.71
CA GLU A 385 6.03 27.37 9.41
C GLU A 385 6.40 26.27 8.39
N GLY A 386 6.36 26.59 7.10
CA GLY A 386 6.83 25.67 6.04
C GLY A 386 6.07 24.36 5.92
N CYS A 387 6.80 23.25 6.02
CA CYS A 387 6.29 21.90 5.81
C CYS A 387 5.14 21.55 6.76
N VAL A 388 5.21 21.92 8.04
CA VAL A 388 4.13 21.59 8.98
C VAL A 388 2.86 22.38 8.68
N SER A 389 2.98 23.65 8.27
CA SER A 389 1.82 24.43 7.81
C SER A 389 1.10 23.82 6.61
N PHE A 390 1.85 23.15 5.73
CA PHE A 390 1.27 22.44 4.59
C PHE A 390 0.44 21.23 5.07
N ILE A 391 0.93 20.50 6.08
CA ILE A 391 0.18 19.38 6.67
C ILE A 391 -1.05 19.88 7.44
N ASP A 392 -0.97 20.99 8.18
CA ASP A 392 -2.14 21.62 8.82
C ASP A 392 -3.18 22.03 7.75
N ALA A 393 -2.75 22.65 6.65
CA ALA A 393 -3.63 23.00 5.55
C ALA A 393 -4.34 21.77 4.96
N LEU A 394 -3.62 20.64 4.82
CA LEU A 394 -4.22 19.37 4.42
C LEU A 394 -5.22 18.85 5.45
N ALA A 395 -4.89 18.90 6.75
CA ALA A 395 -5.78 18.48 7.83
C ALA A 395 -7.06 19.33 7.87
N ARG A 396 -6.97 20.64 7.62
CA ARG A 396 -8.15 21.54 7.56
C ARG A 396 -9.00 21.31 6.32
N GLY A 397 -8.42 20.76 5.26
CA GLY A 397 -9.14 20.32 4.07
C GLY A 397 -10.03 19.10 4.33
N ILE A 398 -9.85 18.40 5.46
CA ILE A 398 -10.66 17.25 5.85
C ILE A 398 -11.94 17.74 6.55
N THR A 399 -13.08 17.45 5.94
CA THR A 399 -14.43 17.84 6.37
C THR A 399 -15.30 16.60 6.56
N THR A 400 -16.45 16.72 7.23
CA THR A 400 -17.43 15.62 7.38
C THR A 400 -17.94 15.05 6.05
N ASP A 401 -17.90 15.83 4.97
CA ASP A 401 -18.29 15.37 3.63
C ASP A 401 -17.16 14.63 2.91
N THR A 402 -15.92 14.81 3.38
CA THR A 402 -14.70 14.19 2.85
C THR A 402 -14.08 13.15 3.79
N SER A 403 -14.66 12.98 4.99
CA SER A 403 -14.20 12.03 5.99
C SER A 403 -14.46 10.61 5.53
N VAL A 404 -13.38 9.86 5.32
CA VAL A 404 -13.45 8.40 5.35
C VAL A 404 -13.60 8.03 6.82
N GLU A 405 -14.59 7.21 7.19
CA GLU A 405 -14.59 6.59 8.52
C GLU A 405 -13.23 5.93 8.74
N ASP A 406 -12.63 6.14 9.92
CA ASP A 406 -11.40 5.47 10.31
C ASP A 406 -11.69 3.97 10.45
N ARG A 407 -11.75 3.27 9.31
CA ARG A 407 -11.73 1.82 9.28
C ARG A 407 -10.34 1.48 9.75
N GLY A 408 -10.24 1.12 11.03
CA GLY A 408 -8.99 0.74 11.68
C GLY A 408 -8.18 -0.13 10.74
N VAL A 409 -6.90 0.18 10.62
CA VAL A 409 -5.98 -0.82 10.08
C VAL A 409 -6.02 -1.93 11.10
N HIS A 410 -6.82 -2.97 10.84
CA HIS A 410 -6.79 -4.18 11.64
C HIS A 410 -5.34 -4.65 11.62
N ILE A 411 -4.65 -4.41 12.73
CA ILE A 411 -3.40 -5.08 13.07
C ILE A 411 -3.85 -6.50 13.37
N GLY A 412 -4.04 -7.27 12.29
CA GLY A 412 -4.67 -8.56 12.32
C GLY A 412 -4.04 -9.42 13.41
N ARG A 413 -4.88 -10.09 14.18
CA ARG A 413 -4.44 -11.37 14.75
C ARG A 413 -4.03 -12.25 13.56
N ASP A 414 -3.10 -13.19 13.78
CA ASP A 414 -2.71 -14.15 12.74
C ASP A 414 -3.99 -14.65 12.04
N PRO A 415 -4.12 -14.55 10.70
CA PRO A 415 -5.31 -15.04 9.98
C PRO A 415 -5.67 -16.48 10.34
N LEU A 416 -4.68 -17.28 10.78
CA LEU A 416 -4.90 -18.62 11.32
C LEU A 416 -5.59 -18.62 12.70
N GLN A 417 -5.34 -17.64 13.57
CA GLN A 417 -6.04 -17.50 14.84
C GLN A 417 -7.50 -17.08 14.66
N GLU A 418 -7.80 -16.21 13.69
CA GLU A 418 -9.18 -15.92 13.31
C GLU A 418 -9.86 -17.16 12.70
N LEU A 419 -9.15 -17.91 11.85
CA LEU A 419 -9.64 -19.17 11.29
C LEU A 419 -9.91 -20.23 12.38
N ILE A 420 -9.01 -20.39 13.36
CA ILE A 420 -9.18 -21.31 14.47
C ILE A 420 -10.37 -20.89 15.35
N ALA A 421 -10.56 -19.59 15.56
CA ALA A 421 -11.71 -19.06 16.29
C ALA A 421 -13.03 -19.32 15.54
N HIS A 422 -13.09 -19.05 14.23
CA HIS A 422 -14.28 -19.28 13.42
C HIS A 422 -14.62 -20.77 13.23
N VAL A 423 -13.61 -21.63 13.07
CA VAL A 423 -13.82 -23.09 12.99
C VAL A 423 -14.28 -23.64 14.36
N ALA A 424 -13.82 -23.05 15.46
CA ALA A 424 -14.33 -23.40 16.79
C ALA A 424 -15.78 -22.93 17.02
N GLU A 425 -16.18 -21.81 16.42
CA GLU A 425 -17.55 -21.28 16.46
C GLU A 425 -18.53 -22.09 15.57
N LEU A 426 -18.08 -22.56 14.40
CA LEU A 426 -18.87 -23.41 13.50
C LEU A 426 -19.09 -24.84 14.04
N GLY A 427 -18.42 -25.22 15.13
CA GLY A 427 -18.62 -26.48 15.84
C GLY A 427 -19.88 -26.53 16.72
N GLN A 428 -20.61 -25.42 16.85
CA GLN A 428 -21.85 -25.33 17.61
C GLN A 428 -22.98 -24.80 16.72
N ASP A 429 -23.81 -25.73 16.23
CA ASP A 429 -25.14 -25.51 15.63
C ASP A 429 -25.25 -24.48 14.48
N ASP A 430 -25.22 -24.95 13.21
CA ASP A 430 -26.40 -24.93 12.33
C ASP A 430 -26.10 -25.28 10.86
N GLN A 431 -27.10 -25.89 10.21
CA GLN A 431 -27.12 -26.20 8.79
C GLN A 431 -27.08 -24.92 7.94
N VAL A 432 -25.98 -24.72 7.21
CA VAL A 432 -25.86 -23.62 6.24
C VAL A 432 -26.83 -23.84 5.08
N ARG A 433 -27.92 -23.05 5.06
CA ARG A 433 -28.73 -22.83 3.87
C ARG A 433 -27.93 -22.02 2.87
N VAL A 434 -27.63 -22.63 1.73
CA VAL A 434 -27.07 -21.95 0.55
C VAL A 434 -28.15 -21.05 -0.05
N THR A 435 -28.02 -19.74 0.14
CA THR A 435 -28.67 -18.73 -0.70
C THR A 435 -27.64 -18.18 -1.67
N SER A 436 -27.89 -18.40 -2.95
CA SER A 436 -27.15 -17.85 -4.08
C SER A 436 -27.41 -16.36 -4.26
N ASP A 437 -26.45 -15.70 -4.92
CA ASP A 437 -26.46 -14.36 -5.50
C ASP A 437 -26.11 -13.19 -4.55
N ASP A 438 -24.80 -12.89 -4.47
CA ASP A 438 -24.18 -11.54 -4.52
C ASP A 438 -22.68 -11.62 -4.12
N GLU A 439 -21.84 -12.31 -4.91
CA GLU A 439 -20.41 -12.54 -4.60
C GLU A 439 -19.44 -11.44 -5.12
N GLU A 440 -19.91 -10.22 -5.40
CA GLU A 440 -19.01 -9.12 -5.84
C GLU A 440 -18.59 -8.14 -4.73
N GLN A 441 -19.01 -8.34 -3.47
CA GLN A 441 -18.82 -7.33 -2.40
C GLN A 441 -17.84 -7.65 -1.27
N GLN A 442 -17.25 -8.86 -1.18
CA GLN A 442 -16.47 -9.24 0.01
C GLN A 442 -14.94 -9.37 -0.16
N ASN A 443 -14.38 -9.24 -1.36
CA ASN A 443 -12.93 -9.41 -1.57
C ASN A 443 -12.08 -8.13 -1.40
N ALA A 444 -12.62 -7.06 -0.80
CA ALA A 444 -11.88 -5.83 -0.53
C ALA A 444 -11.20 -5.85 0.86
N VAL A 445 -10.50 -6.93 1.21
CA VAL A 445 -9.46 -6.85 2.24
C VAL A 445 -8.25 -6.22 1.56
N GLY A 446 -7.91 -4.99 1.97
CA GLY A 446 -6.79 -4.25 1.41
C GLY A 446 -5.47 -4.94 1.74
N PHE A 447 -5.04 -5.88 0.90
CA PHE A 447 -3.70 -6.47 1.00
C PHE A 447 -2.67 -5.42 0.60
N VAL A 448 -1.81 -5.10 1.56
CA VAL A 448 -0.68 -4.21 1.34
C VAL A 448 0.41 -5.01 0.65
N ILE A 449 0.58 -4.81 -0.66
CA ILE A 449 1.83 -5.19 -1.33
C ILE A 449 2.87 -4.20 -0.79
N ALA A 450 3.62 -4.64 0.22
CA ALA A 450 4.78 -3.91 0.70
C ALA A 450 5.78 -3.82 -0.47
N PRO A 451 6.23 -2.62 -0.84
CA PRO A 451 7.32 -2.51 -1.77
C PRO A 451 8.61 -2.99 -1.09
N CYS A 452 9.41 -3.76 -1.83
CA CYS A 452 10.70 -4.33 -1.43
C CYS A 452 11.57 -3.40 -0.57
N LEU A 453 11.53 -3.53 0.77
CA LEU A 453 12.41 -2.79 1.69
C LEU A 453 12.74 -3.63 2.94
N ILE A 454 13.82 -4.41 2.85
CA ILE A 454 15.10 -4.32 3.61
C ILE A 454 15.94 -5.57 3.32
#